data_AF-A0A522FH38-F1
#
_entry.id   AF-A0A522FH38-F1
#
_cell.length_a   1.000
_cell.length_b   1.000
_cell.length_c   1.000
_cell.angle_alpha   90.00
_cell.angle_beta   90.00
_cell.angle_gamma   90.00
#
_symmetry.space_group_name_H-M   'P 1'
#
loop_
_entity.id
_entity.type
_entity.pdbx_description
1 polymer ?
#
loop_
_entity_poly.entity_id
_entity_poly.type
_entity_poly.pdbx_seq_one_letter_code
_entity_poly.pdbx_strand_id
1 'polypeptide(L)'
;MKKEIPLFILLALFTLNSCVKPNDTPTRKIAINELMPVNNTTATDQNGEYDDWIELFNLSDSGLDISGYYLSDSKKNIIKWQIPQGTSISGKSYLVVWADKDTTQVGLHANFKLSSLGETVILSKPDGTLIDEVKYPGQTHELSYSRNPDGTGTFRWQKPTFNWTNNNSN
;
A
#
# COMPACT_ATOMS: atom_id res chain seq x y z
N MET A 1 3.33 78.19 27.19
CA MET A 1 4.34 77.32 26.57
C MET A 1 3.67 76.01 26.17
N LYS A 2 3.42 75.82 24.88
CA LYS A 2 2.84 74.59 24.32
C LYS A 2 4.00 73.62 24.06
N LYS A 3 3.96 72.41 24.61
CA LYS A 3 4.91 71.33 24.31
C LYS A 3 4.24 70.40 23.30
N GLU A 4 4.73 70.42 22.06
CA GLU A 4 4.39 69.45 21.04
C GLU A 4 5.10 68.12 21.36
N ILE A 5 4.37 67.00 21.28
CA ILE A 5 4.89 65.63 21.42
C ILE A 5 4.98 65.04 20.01
N PRO A 6 6.12 64.46 19.57
CA PRO A 6 6.19 63.92 18.23
C PRO A 6 5.46 62.56 18.17
N LEU A 7 4.60 62.44 17.16
CA LEU A 7 3.85 61.25 16.82
C LEU A 7 4.79 60.23 16.13
N PHE A 8 5.25 59.24 16.87
CA PHE A 8 5.93 58.07 16.30
C PHE A 8 4.86 57.10 15.73
N ILE A 9 4.70 57.10 14.41
CA ILE A 9 3.92 56.07 13.72
C ILE A 9 4.76 54.79 13.71
N LEU A 10 4.44 53.87 14.62
CA LEU A 10 5.02 52.53 14.64
C LEU A 10 4.34 51.70 13.55
N LEU A 11 4.98 51.61 12.38
CA LEU A 11 4.56 50.71 11.32
C LEU A 11 4.85 49.26 11.76
N ALA A 12 3.85 48.58 12.30
CA ALA A 12 3.93 47.16 12.60
C ALA A 12 3.98 46.38 11.27
N LEU A 13 5.19 46.04 10.83
CA LEU A 13 5.41 45.01 9.81
C LEU A 13 4.89 43.68 10.38
N PHE A 14 3.66 43.31 10.00
CA PHE A 14 3.15 41.96 10.17
C PHE A 14 3.95 41.05 9.24
N THR A 15 5.02 40.44 9.77
CA THR A 15 5.61 39.27 9.13
C THR A 15 4.57 38.14 9.23
N LEU A 16 4.03 37.73 8.08
CA LEU A 16 3.30 36.46 7.98
C LEU A 16 4.34 35.37 8.23
N ASN A 17 4.49 34.96 9.49
CA ASN A 17 5.10 33.70 9.83
C ASN A 17 4.15 32.60 9.34
N SER A 18 4.25 32.26 8.05
CA SER A 18 3.80 30.95 7.59
C SER A 18 4.61 29.93 8.40
N CYS A 19 3.97 29.34 9.39
CA CYS A 19 4.48 28.16 10.09
C CYS A 19 4.55 27.04 9.04
N VAL A 20 5.70 26.91 8.38
CA VAL A 20 5.99 25.69 7.63
C VAL A 20 6.19 24.61 8.68
N LYS A 21 5.18 23.76 8.85
CA LYS A 21 5.32 22.55 9.67
C LYS A 21 6.42 21.68 9.05
N PRO A 22 7.36 21.15 9.85
CA PRO A 22 8.38 20.25 9.32
C PRO A 22 7.70 18.96 8.82
N ASN A 23 7.92 18.65 7.54
CA ASN A 23 7.65 17.37 6.88
C ASN A 23 6.18 16.93 6.74
N ASP A 24 5.33 17.72 6.07
CA ASP A 24 4.10 17.20 5.44
C ASP A 24 4.44 16.35 4.19
N THR A 25 5.39 15.41 4.30
CA THR A 25 5.48 14.31 3.33
C THR A 25 4.16 13.55 3.43
N PRO A 26 3.37 13.45 2.34
CA PRO A 26 2.10 12.75 2.41
C PRO A 26 2.33 11.35 2.95
N THR A 27 1.79 11.07 4.14
CA THR A 27 1.91 9.74 4.73
C THR A 27 1.12 8.78 3.85
N ARG A 28 1.83 7.79 3.31
CA ARG A 28 1.21 6.72 2.53
C ARG A 28 0.16 6.02 3.40
N LYS A 29 -1.09 5.96 2.91
CA LYS A 29 -2.23 5.38 3.65
C LYS A 29 -2.43 3.89 3.40
N ILE A 30 -1.88 3.36 2.31
CA ILE A 30 -1.98 1.96 1.94
C ILE A 30 -0.63 1.46 1.42
N ALA A 31 -0.29 0.22 1.75
CA ALA A 31 0.94 -0.41 1.28
C ALA A 31 0.67 -1.83 0.79
N ILE A 32 1.55 -2.30 -0.09
CA ILE A 32 1.74 -3.74 -0.29
C ILE A 32 2.34 -4.27 1.01
N ASN A 33 1.67 -5.24 1.61
CA ASN A 33 1.98 -5.75 2.94
C ASN A 33 2.65 -7.13 2.89
N GLU A 34 2.11 -8.02 2.07
CA GLU A 34 2.60 -9.40 1.99
C GLU A 34 2.41 -9.95 0.58
N LEU A 35 3.37 -10.73 0.11
CA LEU A 35 3.36 -11.38 -1.19
C LEU A 35 3.57 -12.87 -0.99
N MET A 36 2.74 -13.69 -1.63
CA MET A 36 2.88 -15.15 -1.60
C MET A 36 2.99 -15.68 -3.04
N PRO A 37 4.21 -15.78 -3.60
CA PRO A 37 4.43 -16.25 -4.98
C PRO A 37 4.45 -17.77 -5.15
N VAL A 38 4.39 -18.52 -4.06
CA VAL A 38 4.37 -19.99 -4.05
C VAL A 38 3.45 -20.43 -2.91
N ASN A 39 2.20 -20.72 -3.24
CA ASN A 39 1.19 -21.20 -2.31
C ASN A 39 0.75 -22.61 -2.73
N ASN A 40 1.09 -23.64 -1.96
CA ASN A 40 0.62 -25.01 -2.22
C ASN A 40 -0.26 -25.55 -1.07
N THR A 41 -0.13 -24.99 0.14
CA THR A 41 -0.79 -25.51 1.34
C THR A 41 -1.33 -24.43 2.29
N THR A 42 -1.08 -23.15 2.04
CA THR A 42 -1.18 -22.12 3.09
C THR A 42 -2.55 -21.46 3.19
N ALA A 43 -3.13 -21.07 2.06
CA ALA A 43 -4.46 -20.47 2.00
C ALA A 43 -5.14 -20.86 0.67
N THR A 44 -6.44 -21.08 0.69
CA THR A 44 -7.21 -21.31 -0.53
C THR A 44 -8.10 -20.12 -0.85
N ASP A 45 -8.36 -19.92 -2.12
CA ASP A 45 -9.41 -19.01 -2.57
C ASP A 45 -10.83 -19.60 -2.33
N GLN A 46 -11.82 -18.91 -2.88
CA GLN A 46 -13.23 -19.25 -2.81
C GLN A 46 -13.57 -20.55 -3.57
N ASN A 47 -12.69 -20.99 -4.44
CA ASN A 47 -12.81 -22.19 -5.27
C ASN A 47 -12.03 -23.39 -4.68
N GLY A 48 -11.24 -23.17 -3.63
CA GLY A 48 -10.41 -24.19 -3.00
C GLY A 48 -9.02 -24.33 -3.63
N GLU A 49 -8.62 -23.36 -4.46
CA GLU A 49 -7.35 -23.37 -5.18
C GLU A 49 -6.27 -22.64 -4.36
N TYR A 50 -5.04 -23.17 -4.40
CA TYR A 50 -3.89 -22.56 -3.74
C TYR A 50 -3.19 -21.62 -4.71
N ASP A 51 -3.76 -20.44 -4.92
CA ASP A 51 -3.20 -19.44 -5.82
C ASP A 51 -2.25 -18.47 -5.14
N ASP A 52 -1.41 -17.83 -5.94
CA ASP A 52 -0.57 -16.74 -5.48
C ASP A 52 -1.45 -15.60 -4.96
N TRP A 53 -0.96 -14.84 -3.99
CA TRP A 53 -1.73 -13.71 -3.48
C TRP A 53 -0.87 -12.53 -3.06
N ILE A 54 -1.52 -11.37 -3.08
CA ILE A 54 -1.00 -10.08 -2.67
C ILE A 54 -1.90 -9.57 -1.56
N GLU A 55 -1.32 -9.18 -0.44
CA GLU A 55 -2.04 -8.52 0.64
C GLU A 55 -1.73 -7.02 0.65
N LEU A 56 -2.79 -6.21 0.74
CA LEU A 56 -2.72 -4.79 0.96
C LEU A 56 -3.10 -4.46 2.40
N PHE A 57 -2.41 -3.49 3.00
CA PHE A 57 -2.70 -3.03 4.35
C PHE A 57 -3.07 -1.55 4.34
N ASN A 58 -4.19 -1.20 4.97
CA ASN A 58 -4.58 0.19 5.22
C ASN A 58 -3.93 0.69 6.53
N LEU A 59 -2.95 1.58 6.39
CA LEU A 59 -2.21 2.19 7.50
C LEU A 59 -3.05 3.21 8.28
N SER A 60 -4.16 3.71 7.71
CA SER A 60 -4.99 4.71 8.38
C SER A 60 -5.95 4.08 9.41
N ASP A 61 -6.46 4.90 10.33
CA ASP A 61 -7.45 4.47 11.33
C ASP A 61 -8.89 4.42 10.78
N SER A 62 -9.11 4.93 9.57
CA SER A 62 -10.41 5.00 8.91
C SER A 62 -10.48 4.08 7.69
N GLY A 63 -11.69 3.76 7.23
CA GLY A 63 -11.88 3.11 5.93
C GLY A 63 -11.22 3.89 4.79
N LEU A 64 -10.64 3.17 3.84
CA LEU A 64 -10.00 3.70 2.65
C LEU A 64 -10.62 3.08 1.41
N ASP A 65 -11.22 3.91 0.57
CA ASP A 65 -11.67 3.52 -0.76
C ASP A 65 -10.45 3.47 -1.71
N ILE A 66 -10.30 2.33 -2.38
CA ILE A 66 -9.23 2.05 -3.34
C ILE A 66 -9.80 1.66 -4.71
N SER A 67 -11.07 1.95 -4.94
CA SER A 67 -11.73 1.77 -6.23
C SER A 67 -10.91 2.38 -7.35
N GLY A 68 -10.65 1.60 -8.39
CA GLY A 68 -9.93 2.06 -9.58
C GLY A 68 -8.41 2.21 -9.42
N TYR A 69 -7.84 1.88 -8.25
CA TYR A 69 -6.39 1.73 -8.10
C TYR A 69 -5.91 0.55 -8.94
N TYR A 70 -4.61 0.42 -9.16
CA TYR A 70 -4.04 -0.66 -9.96
C TYR A 70 -3.00 -1.47 -9.20
N LEU A 71 -3.02 -2.78 -9.44
CA LEU A 71 -1.89 -3.66 -9.17
C LEU A 71 -1.20 -4.06 -10.47
N SER A 72 0.11 -4.24 -10.39
CA SER A 72 0.93 -4.70 -11.52
C SER A 72 2.15 -5.47 -11.05
N ASP A 73 2.56 -6.47 -11.82
CA ASP A 73 3.82 -7.22 -11.72
C ASP A 73 4.92 -6.64 -12.66
N SER A 74 4.67 -5.50 -13.31
CA SER A 74 5.51 -5.00 -14.40
C SER A 74 5.67 -3.49 -14.39
N LYS A 75 6.93 -3.04 -14.27
CA LYS A 75 7.31 -1.62 -14.41
C LYS A 75 7.00 -1.03 -15.80
N LYS A 76 6.83 -1.87 -16.81
CA LYS A 76 6.48 -1.42 -18.18
C LYS A 76 5.01 -1.05 -18.31
N ASN A 77 4.16 -1.52 -17.40
CA ASN A 77 2.73 -1.21 -17.35
C ASN A 77 2.27 -1.15 -15.89
N ILE A 78 2.34 0.03 -15.26
CA ILE A 78 1.99 0.20 -13.85
C ILE A 78 0.46 0.23 -13.59
N ILE A 79 -0.35 0.18 -14.64
CA ILE A 79 -1.82 0.21 -14.62
C ILE A 79 -2.40 -1.10 -15.20
N LYS A 80 -1.86 -2.25 -14.78
CA LYS A 80 -2.13 -3.55 -15.42
C LYS A 80 -3.47 -4.17 -15.04
N TRP A 81 -3.77 -4.27 -13.76
CA TRP A 81 -5.05 -4.79 -13.27
C TRP A 81 -5.71 -3.74 -12.39
N GLN A 82 -6.91 -3.30 -12.78
CA GLN A 82 -7.67 -2.32 -12.04
C GLN A 82 -8.43 -3.03 -10.91
N ILE A 83 -8.26 -2.54 -9.68
CA ILE A 83 -9.07 -2.94 -8.53
C ILE A 83 -10.53 -2.52 -8.80
N PRO A 84 -11.50 -3.44 -8.69
CA PRO A 84 -12.91 -3.17 -8.98
C PRO A 84 -13.48 -1.98 -8.22
N GLN A 85 -14.46 -1.31 -8.83
CA GLN A 85 -15.20 -0.22 -8.17
C GLN A 85 -15.95 -0.73 -6.94
N GLY A 86 -16.04 0.10 -5.90
CA GLY A 86 -16.64 -0.24 -4.62
C GLY A 86 -15.70 -0.96 -3.64
N THR A 87 -14.43 -1.16 -4.00
CA THR A 87 -13.46 -1.83 -3.13
C THR A 87 -12.94 -0.86 -2.06
N SER A 88 -13.12 -1.22 -0.79
CA SER A 88 -12.59 -0.46 0.34
C SER A 88 -11.96 -1.36 1.39
N ILE A 89 -11.00 -0.82 2.13
CA ILE A 89 -10.32 -1.51 3.23
C ILE A 89 -10.62 -0.73 4.51
N SER A 90 -11.10 -1.42 5.54
CA SER A 90 -11.31 -0.81 6.87
C SER A 90 -9.99 -0.31 7.47
N GLY A 91 -10.08 0.60 8.45
CA GLY A 91 -8.89 1.11 9.15
C GLY A 91 -8.10 -0.04 9.78
N LYS A 92 -6.76 0.00 9.67
CA LYS A 92 -5.85 -1.03 10.19
C LYS A 92 -6.21 -2.46 9.77
N SER A 93 -6.83 -2.62 8.59
CA SER A 93 -7.27 -3.91 8.08
C SER A 93 -6.53 -4.29 6.79
N TYR A 94 -6.68 -5.54 6.39
CA TYR A 94 -6.01 -6.16 5.25
C TYR A 94 -7.01 -6.42 4.13
N LEU A 95 -6.50 -6.53 2.91
CA LEU A 95 -7.26 -6.97 1.75
C LEU A 95 -6.39 -7.90 0.91
N VAL A 96 -6.89 -9.09 0.61
CA VAL A 96 -6.22 -10.07 -0.23
C VAL A 96 -6.71 -9.94 -1.67
N VAL A 97 -5.77 -10.01 -2.61
CA VAL A 97 -6.00 -10.14 -4.04
C VAL A 97 -5.26 -11.39 -4.52
N TRP A 98 -5.98 -12.35 -5.10
CA TRP A 98 -5.42 -13.52 -5.76
C TRP A 98 -4.76 -13.10 -7.07
N ALA A 99 -3.57 -13.61 -7.34
CA ALA A 99 -2.81 -13.36 -8.56
C ALA A 99 -2.71 -14.67 -9.35
N ASP A 100 -3.77 -14.99 -10.08
CA ASP A 100 -3.98 -16.31 -10.68
C ASP A 100 -4.23 -16.29 -12.20
N LYS A 101 -4.51 -15.11 -12.77
CA LYS A 101 -4.99 -14.87 -14.15
C LYS A 101 -6.45 -15.30 -14.39
N ASP A 102 -7.27 -15.47 -13.36
CA ASP A 102 -8.68 -15.82 -13.50
C ASP A 102 -9.60 -14.76 -12.89
N THR A 103 -9.79 -13.66 -13.62
CA THR A 103 -10.64 -12.55 -13.19
C THR A 103 -12.15 -12.88 -13.18
N THR A 104 -12.55 -14.12 -13.48
CA THR A 104 -13.96 -14.52 -13.54
C THR A 104 -14.46 -15.15 -12.25
N GLN A 105 -13.55 -15.48 -11.33
CA GLN A 105 -13.87 -16.09 -10.04
C GLN A 105 -14.45 -15.10 -9.03
N VAL A 106 -15.06 -15.66 -7.98
CA VAL A 106 -15.64 -14.88 -6.89
C VAL A 106 -14.53 -14.34 -6.00
N GLY A 107 -14.44 -13.02 -5.90
CA GLY A 107 -13.46 -12.35 -5.06
C GLY A 107 -12.64 -11.36 -5.86
N LEU A 108 -11.42 -11.10 -5.41
CA LEU A 108 -10.49 -10.23 -6.12
C LEU A 108 -9.40 -11.08 -6.75
N HIS A 109 -9.52 -11.29 -8.05
CA HIS A 109 -8.57 -12.07 -8.84
C HIS A 109 -7.94 -11.18 -9.92
N ALA A 110 -6.61 -11.08 -9.89
CA ALA A 110 -5.83 -10.26 -10.78
C ALA A 110 -5.57 -10.97 -12.11
N ASN A 111 -5.40 -10.19 -13.19
CA ASN A 111 -5.13 -10.73 -14.53
C ASN A 111 -3.65 -11.15 -14.74
N PHE A 112 -2.92 -11.42 -13.66
CA PHE A 112 -1.52 -11.82 -13.67
C PHE A 112 -1.22 -12.79 -12.51
N LYS A 113 -0.08 -13.51 -12.60
CA LYS A 113 0.42 -14.39 -11.53
C LYS A 113 1.76 -13.89 -11.03
N LEU A 114 2.13 -14.30 -9.82
CA LEU A 114 3.43 -13.97 -9.27
C LEU A 114 4.50 -14.96 -9.75
N SER A 115 5.69 -14.47 -10.06
CA SER A 115 6.82 -15.30 -10.44
C SER A 115 7.54 -15.82 -9.20
N SER A 116 7.68 -17.15 -9.09
CA SER A 116 8.55 -17.76 -8.08
C SER A 116 10.03 -17.42 -8.26
N LEU A 117 10.44 -16.94 -9.44
CA LEU A 117 11.81 -16.48 -9.71
C LEU A 117 12.09 -15.04 -9.24
N GLY A 118 11.08 -14.36 -8.69
CA GLY A 118 11.20 -13.00 -8.19
C GLY A 118 10.88 -11.95 -9.25
N GLU A 119 10.17 -10.90 -8.85
CA GLU A 119 9.82 -9.78 -9.71
C GLU A 119 9.48 -8.53 -8.89
N THR A 120 8.78 -7.58 -9.48
CA THR A 120 8.33 -6.35 -8.82
C THR A 120 6.81 -6.25 -8.83
N VAL A 121 6.20 -6.03 -7.68
CA VAL A 121 4.78 -5.71 -7.53
C VAL A 121 4.63 -4.22 -7.25
N ILE A 122 3.66 -3.59 -7.90
CA ILE A 122 3.44 -2.14 -7.90
C ILE A 122 1.98 -1.87 -7.58
N LEU A 123 1.75 -0.91 -6.67
CA LEU A 123 0.44 -0.33 -6.38
C LEU A 123 0.43 1.12 -6.88
N SER A 124 -0.54 1.48 -7.72
CA SER A 124 -0.66 2.84 -8.28
C SER A 124 -2.10 3.37 -8.25
N LYS A 125 -2.23 4.69 -8.30
CA LYS A 125 -3.51 5.41 -8.38
C LYS A 125 -4.08 5.41 -9.80
N PRO A 126 -5.36 5.79 -9.99
CA PRO A 126 -5.98 5.94 -11.31
C PRO A 126 -5.22 6.85 -12.29
N ASP A 127 -4.53 7.86 -11.78
CA ASP A 127 -3.73 8.81 -12.55
C ASP A 127 -2.30 8.32 -12.86
N GLY A 128 -1.95 7.09 -12.47
CA GLY A 128 -0.62 6.51 -12.62
C GLY A 128 0.36 6.90 -11.51
N THR A 129 -0.05 7.68 -10.51
CA THR A 129 0.82 8.00 -9.37
C THR A 129 1.17 6.72 -8.60
N LEU A 130 2.46 6.45 -8.45
CA LEU A 130 2.97 5.29 -7.73
C LEU A 130 2.74 5.47 -6.22
N ILE A 131 2.13 4.47 -5.57
CA ILE A 131 1.88 4.44 -4.12
C ILE A 131 2.92 3.59 -3.41
N ASP A 132 3.18 2.39 -3.93
CA ASP A 132 4.15 1.45 -3.36
C ASP A 132 4.75 0.56 -4.45
N GLU A 133 6.00 0.16 -4.24
CA GLU A 133 6.73 -0.76 -5.12
C GLU A 133 7.53 -1.73 -4.26
N VAL A 134 7.37 -3.02 -4.54
CA VAL A 134 8.05 -4.09 -3.82
C VAL A 134 8.73 -5.01 -4.82
N LYS A 135 10.06 -5.07 -4.75
CA LYS A 135 10.83 -6.08 -5.47
C LYS A 135 11.18 -7.20 -4.50
N TYR A 136 10.84 -8.44 -4.85
CA TYR A 136 11.17 -9.62 -4.06
C TYR A 136 12.13 -10.53 -4.84
N PRO A 137 13.06 -11.22 -4.16
CA PRO A 137 13.93 -12.19 -4.80
C PRO A 137 13.16 -13.48 -5.10
N GLY A 138 13.63 -14.29 -6.06
CA GLY A 138 13.03 -15.60 -6.29
C GLY A 138 13.24 -16.56 -5.13
N GLN A 139 12.27 -17.44 -4.92
CA GLN A 139 12.38 -18.56 -3.98
C GLN A 139 11.40 -19.68 -4.32
N THR A 140 11.62 -20.87 -3.73
CA THR A 140 10.83 -22.09 -4.02
C THR A 140 10.14 -22.68 -2.80
N HIS A 141 10.19 -22.03 -1.64
CA HIS A 141 9.55 -22.51 -0.42
C HIS A 141 8.20 -21.83 -0.20
N GLU A 142 7.34 -22.43 0.62
CA GLU A 142 6.05 -21.87 1.03
C GLU A 142 6.21 -20.80 2.13
N LEU A 143 6.98 -19.77 1.82
CA LEU A 143 7.09 -18.58 2.65
C LEU A 143 6.56 -17.38 1.88
N SER A 144 5.99 -16.45 2.60
CA SER A 144 5.60 -15.16 2.06
C SER A 144 6.72 -14.15 2.24
N TYR A 145 6.77 -13.19 1.34
CA TYR A 145 7.62 -12.01 1.47
C TYR A 145 6.79 -10.90 2.09
N SER A 146 6.96 -10.68 3.39
CA SER A 146 6.08 -9.80 4.15
C SER A 146 6.81 -8.63 4.79
N ARG A 147 6.09 -7.52 4.84
CA ARG A 147 6.51 -6.25 5.42
C ARG A 147 6.26 -6.31 6.92
N ASN A 148 7.32 -6.28 7.72
CA ASN A 148 7.20 -6.28 9.17
C ASN A 148 8.05 -5.15 9.79
N PRO A 149 7.44 -4.20 10.53
CA PRO A 149 6.01 -4.13 10.85
C PRO A 149 5.08 -3.84 9.66
N ASP A 150 3.79 -4.15 9.78
CA ASP A 150 2.78 -3.93 8.73
C ASP A 150 2.81 -2.49 8.17
N GLY A 151 2.76 -2.37 6.85
CA GLY A 151 2.73 -1.09 6.14
C GLY A 151 4.01 -0.23 6.18
N THR A 152 4.86 -0.37 7.21
CA THR A 152 6.01 0.53 7.45
C THR A 152 7.37 -0.16 7.47
N GLY A 153 7.41 -1.46 7.73
CA GLY A 153 8.64 -2.21 7.94
C GLY A 153 9.42 -2.55 6.68
N THR A 154 10.54 -3.24 6.89
CA THR A 154 11.29 -3.91 5.84
C THR A 154 10.63 -5.23 5.48
N PHE A 155 10.86 -5.69 4.25
CA PHE A 155 10.40 -7.00 3.83
C PHE A 155 11.36 -8.10 4.25
N ARG A 156 10.81 -9.25 4.63
CA ARG A 156 11.56 -10.48 4.89
C ARG A 156 10.73 -11.71 4.50
N TRP A 157 11.40 -12.82 4.27
CA TRP A 157 10.74 -14.12 4.17
C TRP A 157 10.33 -14.60 5.55
N GLN A 158 9.08 -15.01 5.71
CA GLN A 158 8.56 -15.55 6.96
C GLN A 158 7.36 -16.46 6.71
N LYS A 159 6.85 -17.08 7.79
CA LYS A 159 5.61 -17.85 7.72
C LYS A 159 4.45 -16.95 7.25
N PRO A 160 3.63 -17.40 6.27
CA PRO A 160 2.53 -16.61 5.76
C PRO A 160 1.51 -16.20 6.82
N THR A 161 1.06 -14.95 6.76
CA THR A 161 0.04 -14.37 7.64
C THR A 161 -1.18 -13.93 6.84
N PHE A 162 -1.79 -14.87 6.11
CA PHE A 162 -2.94 -14.61 5.25
C PHE A 162 -4.06 -13.82 5.94
N ASN A 163 -4.33 -12.61 5.43
CA ASN A 163 -5.37 -11.71 5.92
C ASN A 163 -5.17 -11.35 7.41
N TRP A 164 -3.91 -11.19 7.84
CA TRP A 164 -3.53 -11.00 9.23
C TRP A 164 -2.26 -10.16 9.39
N THR A 165 -1.98 -9.74 10.63
CA THR A 165 -0.79 -8.92 10.92
C THR A 165 0.50 -9.70 10.71
N ASN A 166 1.47 -9.07 10.03
CA ASN A 166 2.84 -9.55 9.93
C ASN A 166 3.60 -9.41 11.25
N ASN A 167 3.15 -8.58 12.20
CA ASN A 167 3.96 -8.11 13.32
C ASN A 167 4.43 -9.23 14.27
N ASN A 168 3.70 -10.34 14.33
CA ASN A 168 3.90 -11.42 15.30
C ASN A 168 4.27 -12.77 14.66
N SER A 169 4.67 -12.80 13.38
CA SER A 169 5.16 -14.02 12.74
C SER A 169 6.63 -14.25 13.09
N ASN A 170 6.87 -15.31 13.86
CA ASN A 170 8.19 -15.89 14.12
C ASN A 170 8.41 -17.09 13.20
#